data_AF-B0MZH0-F1
#
_entry.id   AF-B0MZH0-F1
#
_cell.length_a   1.000
_cell.length_b   1.000
_cell.length_c   1.000
_cell.angle_alpha   90.00
_cell.angle_beta   90.00
_cell.angle_gamma   90.00
#
_symmetry.space_group_name_H-M   'P 1'
#
loop_
_entity.id
_entity.type
_entity.pdbx_description
1 polymer ?
#
loop_
_entity_poly.entity_id
_entity_poly.type
_entity_poly.pdbx_seq_one_letter_code
_entity_poly.pdbx_strand_id
1 'polypeptide(L)'
;MISERTQLKFATSERTGEIIGFVSRHSKTKQLRGVREDSPYKKKICVLSEDLKGKVQPNILYSVELKAMHSRNGFVVVAATPLLFKATIDTLVIPGGTYRVTVNFGNKTVYFDPLGGNSYSSKTVSGVVSLLQRRTDIENLEGVINSFKSAAARLLRRMADDGFSTPTIPGL
;
A
#
# COMPACT_ATOMS: atom_id res chain seq x y z
N MET A 1 26.72 -19.61 2.57
CA MET A 1 25.28 -19.89 2.78
C MET A 1 24.51 -19.07 1.74
N ILE A 2 23.72 -19.72 0.88
CA ILE A 2 23.00 -19.05 -0.21
C ILE A 2 21.86 -18.21 0.39
N SER A 3 21.77 -16.93 0.03
CA SER A 3 20.63 -16.09 0.35
C SER A 3 19.63 -16.05 -0.81
N GLU A 4 18.35 -16.03 -0.49
CA GLU A 4 17.25 -15.92 -1.45
C GLU A 4 16.52 -14.59 -1.24
N ARG A 5 15.99 -14.01 -2.32
CA ARG A 5 15.20 -12.78 -2.25
C ARG A 5 13.75 -13.03 -2.60
N THR A 6 12.84 -12.39 -1.87
CA THR A 6 11.40 -12.43 -2.16
C THR A 6 10.71 -11.22 -1.56
N GLN A 7 9.40 -11.12 -1.78
CA GLN A 7 8.55 -10.14 -1.14
C GLN A 7 7.57 -10.84 -0.22
N LEU A 8 7.39 -10.33 1.00
CA LEU A 8 6.37 -10.83 1.92
C LEU A 8 5.88 -9.76 2.89
N LYS A 9 4.73 -10.03 3.49
CA LYS A 9 4.18 -9.25 4.60
C LYS A 9 4.32 -10.02 5.89
N PHE A 10 4.64 -9.30 6.95
CA PHE A 10 4.71 -9.88 8.28
C PHE A 10 3.38 -9.73 9.02
N ALA A 11 3.15 -10.64 9.96
CA ALA A 11 2.05 -10.63 10.90
C ALA A 11 2.60 -10.78 12.32
N THR A 12 1.87 -10.27 13.30
CA THR A 12 2.15 -10.52 14.71
C THR A 12 1.62 -11.90 15.06
N SER A 13 2.46 -12.79 15.58
CA SER A 13 2.03 -14.10 16.06
C SER A 13 1.13 -13.93 17.28
N GLU A 14 -0.10 -14.45 17.22
CA GLU A 14 -1.03 -14.40 18.35
C GLU A 14 -0.51 -15.16 19.58
N ARG A 15 0.34 -16.17 19.37
CA ARG A 15 0.88 -17.01 20.44
C ARG A 15 2.07 -16.38 21.17
N THR A 16 2.94 -15.68 20.45
CA THR A 16 4.21 -15.20 21.02
C THR A 16 4.38 -13.69 20.97
N GLY A 17 3.51 -12.96 20.27
CA GLY A 17 3.67 -11.53 20.00
C GLY A 17 4.78 -11.18 19.01
N GLU A 18 5.51 -12.18 18.50
CA GLU A 18 6.64 -11.98 17.60
C GLU A 18 6.19 -11.62 16.18
N ILE A 19 6.96 -10.80 15.48
CA ILE A 19 6.73 -10.47 14.07
C ILE A 19 7.28 -11.61 13.20
N ILE A 20 6.38 -12.32 12.53
CA ILE A 20 6.70 -13.48 11.70
C ILE A 20 6.13 -13.34 10.30
N GLY A 21 6.75 -14.03 9.35
CA GLY A 21 6.31 -14.09 7.96
C GLY A 21 6.19 -15.53 7.48
N PHE A 22 5.58 -15.70 6.31
CA PHE A 22 5.47 -17.02 5.70
C PHE A 22 5.87 -16.97 4.24
N VAL A 23 6.55 -18.02 3.79
CA VAL A 23 6.91 -18.21 2.39
C VAL A 23 6.50 -19.59 1.93
N SER A 24 6.13 -19.70 0.67
CA SER A 24 5.90 -20.98 0.01
C SER A 24 6.73 -21.09 -1.25
N ARG A 25 7.24 -22.28 -1.54
CA ARG A 25 8.00 -22.54 -2.76
C ARG A 25 7.03 -22.97 -3.85
N HIS A 26 6.97 -22.18 -4.92
CA HIS A 26 6.10 -22.47 -6.04
C HIS A 26 6.48 -23.80 -6.70
N SER A 27 5.51 -24.69 -6.90
CA SER A 27 5.76 -26.09 -7.29
C SER A 27 6.48 -26.22 -8.64
N LYS A 28 6.10 -25.40 -9.62
CA LYS A 28 6.67 -25.40 -10.99
C LYS A 28 7.97 -24.59 -11.08
N THR A 29 7.90 -23.27 -10.89
CA THR A 29 9.03 -22.34 -11.04
C THR A 29 10.10 -22.44 -9.93
N LYS A 30 9.83 -23.16 -8.83
CA LYS A 30 10.70 -23.26 -7.64
C LYS A 30 11.03 -21.93 -6.96
N GLN A 31 10.40 -20.83 -7.37
CA GLN A 31 10.54 -19.52 -6.76
C GLN A 31 9.92 -19.50 -5.37
N LEU A 32 10.60 -18.84 -4.44
CA LEU A 32 10.08 -18.60 -3.10
C LEU A 32 9.20 -17.34 -3.13
N ARG A 33 7.96 -17.45 -2.62
CA ARG A 33 6.99 -16.35 -2.60
C ARG A 33 6.46 -16.14 -1.20
N GLY A 34 6.32 -14.89 -0.78
CA GLY A 34 5.59 -14.55 0.43
C GLY A 34 4.13 -15.00 0.35
N VAL A 35 3.63 -15.57 1.44
CA VAL A 35 2.24 -15.97 1.60
C VAL A 35 1.73 -15.53 2.97
N ARG A 36 0.42 -15.50 3.14
CA ARG A 36 -0.21 -15.26 4.45
C ARG A 36 -0.23 -16.52 5.30
N GLU A 37 -0.49 -16.35 6.58
CA GLU A 37 -0.65 -17.47 7.52
C GLU A 37 -1.82 -18.38 7.16
N ASP A 38 -2.94 -17.84 6.71
CA ASP A 38 -4.13 -18.56 6.25
C ASP A 38 -3.96 -19.21 4.86
N SER A 39 -2.79 -19.08 4.23
CA SER A 39 -2.56 -19.63 2.89
C SER A 39 -2.68 -21.17 2.88
N PRO A 40 -3.38 -21.74 1.89
CA PRO A 40 -3.55 -23.20 1.75
C PRO A 40 -2.26 -23.91 1.27
N TYR A 41 -1.26 -23.15 0.80
CA TYR A 41 -0.02 -23.72 0.31
C TYR A 41 0.90 -24.17 1.45
N LYS A 42 1.70 -25.22 1.19
CA LYS A 42 2.75 -25.66 2.11
C LYS A 42 3.74 -24.51 2.32
N LYS A 43 3.71 -23.94 3.51
CA LYS A 43 4.46 -22.73 3.89
C LYS A 43 5.54 -23.05 4.91
N LYS A 44 6.56 -22.21 4.93
CA LYS A 44 7.65 -22.19 5.92
C LYS A 44 7.64 -20.84 6.62
N ILE A 45 7.93 -20.86 7.92
CA ILE A 45 8.03 -19.65 8.73
C ILE A 45 9.31 -18.88 8.39
N CYS A 46 9.19 -17.56 8.38
CA CYS A 46 10.26 -16.60 8.33
C CYS A 46 10.29 -15.84 9.66
N VAL A 47 11.43 -15.86 10.34
CA VAL A 47 11.63 -15.08 11.57
C VAL A 47 12.63 -13.96 11.27
N LEU A 48 12.51 -12.85 11.98
CA LEU A 48 13.44 -11.73 11.86
C LEU A 48 14.77 -12.07 12.56
N SER A 49 15.88 -11.62 11.97
CA SER A 49 17.14 -11.48 12.72
C SER A 49 16.98 -10.42 13.81
N GLU A 50 17.80 -10.50 14.85
CA GLU A 50 17.71 -9.61 16.02
C GLU A 50 17.82 -8.12 15.64
N ASP A 51 18.64 -7.79 14.64
CA ASP A 51 18.86 -6.42 14.17
C ASP A 51 17.66 -5.81 13.43
N LEU A 52 16.69 -6.63 13.00
CA LEU A 52 15.46 -6.21 12.33
C LEU A 52 14.26 -6.08 13.28
N LYS A 53 14.36 -6.61 14.50
CA LYS A 53 13.30 -6.47 15.51
C LYS A 53 13.07 -5.00 15.84
N GLY A 54 11.81 -4.61 15.95
CA GLY A 54 11.39 -3.21 16.15
C GLY A 54 11.44 -2.32 14.89
N LYS A 55 12.16 -2.72 13.83
CA LYS A 55 12.21 -1.97 12.55
C LYS A 55 11.15 -2.43 11.55
N VAL A 56 10.79 -3.72 11.60
CA VAL A 56 9.78 -4.31 10.72
C VAL A 56 8.41 -4.24 11.37
N GLN A 57 7.47 -3.64 10.66
CA GLN A 57 6.07 -3.54 11.07
C GLN A 57 5.18 -4.54 10.31
N PRO A 58 4.12 -5.06 10.96
CA PRO A 58 3.18 -5.96 10.30
C PRO A 58 2.39 -5.26 9.18
N ASN A 59 1.80 -6.04 8.28
CA ASN A 59 0.94 -5.60 7.18
C ASN A 59 1.56 -4.70 6.09
N ILE A 60 2.83 -4.31 6.24
CA ILE A 60 3.64 -3.65 5.22
C ILE A 60 4.32 -4.71 4.34
N LEU A 61 4.44 -4.46 3.03
CA LEU A 61 5.16 -5.33 2.11
C LEU A 61 6.64 -4.99 2.11
N TYR A 62 7.50 -5.99 2.30
CA TYR A 62 8.96 -5.81 2.29
C TYR A 62 9.59 -6.63 1.18
N SER A 63 10.67 -6.11 0.62
CA SER A 63 11.65 -6.86 -0.15
C SER A 63 12.65 -7.40 0.86
N VAL A 64 12.74 -8.72 0.96
CA VAL A 64 13.52 -9.38 1.99
C VAL A 64 14.64 -10.22 1.42
N GLU A 65 15.70 -10.34 2.20
CA GLU A 65 16.75 -11.33 2.01
C GLU A 65 16.62 -12.42 3.08
N LEU A 66 16.60 -13.68 2.65
CA LEU A 66 16.32 -14.85 3.47
C LEU A 66 17.52 -15.79 3.46
N LYS A 67 17.84 -16.35 4.63
CA LYS A 67 18.79 -17.46 4.79
C LYS A 67 18.07 -18.65 5.39
N ALA A 68 18.29 -19.84 4.83
CA ALA A 68 17.73 -21.06 5.39
C ALA A 68 18.25 -21.29 6.82
N MET A 69 17.37 -21.67 7.74
CA MET A 69 17.78 -22.05 9.09
C MET A 69 18.63 -23.33 9.05
N HIS A 70 19.66 -23.41 9.89
CA HIS A 70 20.57 -24.55 9.90
C HIS A 70 19.92 -25.83 10.47
N SER A 71 19.11 -25.70 11.52
CA SER A 71 18.54 -26.83 12.27
C SER A 71 17.02 -26.94 12.20
N ARG A 72 16.33 -25.95 11.62
CA ARG A 72 14.86 -25.86 11.60
C ARG A 72 14.33 -25.72 10.19
N ASN A 73 13.08 -26.09 9.98
CA ASN A 73 12.41 -25.96 8.69
C ASN A 73 11.82 -24.55 8.52
N GLY A 74 12.67 -23.57 8.22
CA GLY A 74 12.29 -22.16 8.08
C GLY A 74 13.40 -21.29 7.51
N PHE A 75 13.17 -19.98 7.52
CA PHE A 75 14.13 -18.97 7.07
C PHE A 75 14.33 -17.89 8.13
N VAL A 76 15.54 -17.35 8.20
CA VAL A 76 15.85 -16.11 8.91
C VAL A 76 15.89 -14.98 7.89
N VAL A 77 15.12 -13.93 8.13
CA VAL A 77 15.17 -12.69 7.37
C VAL A 77 16.36 -11.89 7.89
N VAL A 78 17.32 -11.58 7.01
CA VAL A 78 18.55 -10.86 7.38
C VAL A 78 18.60 -9.44 6.82
N ALA A 79 17.70 -9.12 5.90
CA ALA A 79 17.46 -7.75 5.44
C ALA A 79 15.98 -7.60 5.05
N ALA A 80 15.40 -6.44 5.33
CA ALA A 80 14.03 -6.12 4.96
C ALA A 80 13.92 -4.63 4.61
N THR A 81 13.54 -4.33 3.37
CA THR A 81 13.31 -2.96 2.90
C THR A 81 11.83 -2.80 2.54
N PRO A 82 11.10 -1.84 3.15
CA PRO A 82 9.71 -1.56 2.77
C PRO A 82 9.61 -1.25 1.27
N LEU A 83 8.61 -1.81 0.59
CA LEU A 83 8.30 -1.39 -0.77
C LEU A 83 7.48 -0.12 -0.75
N LEU A 84 7.98 0.88 -1.47
CA LEU A 84 7.24 2.07 -1.85
C LEU A 84 6.74 1.92 -3.28
N PHE A 85 5.51 2.33 -3.53
CA PHE A 85 4.89 2.28 -4.85
C PHE A 85 4.80 3.69 -5.42
N LYS A 86 5.23 3.84 -6.68
CA LYS A 86 4.91 5.03 -7.46
C LYS A 86 3.40 5.15 -7.61
N ALA A 87 2.89 6.35 -7.39
CA ALA A 87 1.49 6.64 -7.60
C ALA A 87 1.24 7.21 -8.99
N THR A 88 0.11 6.87 -9.60
CA THR A 88 -0.45 7.56 -10.77
C THR A 88 -1.69 8.32 -10.36
N ILE A 89 -1.95 9.44 -11.04
CA ILE A 89 -3.12 10.28 -10.80
C ILE A 89 -3.87 10.46 -12.11
N ASP A 90 -5.09 9.96 -12.13
CA ASP A 90 -5.98 9.97 -13.28
C ASP A 90 -7.19 10.85 -12.99
N THR A 91 -7.65 11.63 -13.97
CA THR A 91 -8.85 12.46 -13.84
C THR A 91 -9.88 12.03 -14.89
N LEU A 92 -11.11 11.76 -14.44
CA LEU A 92 -12.24 11.42 -15.27
C LEU A 92 -13.33 12.49 -15.12
N VAL A 93 -13.75 13.07 -16.24
CA VAL A 93 -14.85 14.02 -16.30
C VAL A 93 -15.88 13.52 -17.30
N ILE A 94 -17.10 13.30 -16.80
CA ILE A 94 -18.31 13.08 -17.57
C ILE A 94 -19.25 14.21 -17.13
N PRO A 95 -19.40 15.28 -17.93
CA PRO A 95 -20.23 16.42 -17.56
C PRO A 95 -21.63 15.98 -17.16
N GLY A 96 -22.11 16.48 -16.01
CA GLY A 96 -23.40 16.10 -15.43
C GLY A 96 -23.48 14.71 -14.80
N GLY A 97 -22.39 13.93 -14.81
CA GLY A 97 -22.36 12.57 -14.26
C GLY A 97 -21.22 12.34 -13.27
N THR A 98 -19.97 12.39 -13.73
CA THR A 98 -18.80 11.99 -12.94
C THR A 98 -17.72 13.05 -12.98
N TYR A 99 -17.23 13.46 -11.82
CA TYR A 99 -16.07 14.30 -11.69
C TYR A 99 -15.13 13.60 -10.71
N ARG A 100 -14.12 12.89 -11.20
CA ARG A 100 -13.32 12.01 -10.34
C ARG A 100 -11.83 12.20 -10.55
N VAL A 101 -11.10 12.38 -9.46
CA VAL A 101 -9.65 12.22 -9.43
C VAL A 101 -9.33 10.91 -8.71
N THR A 102 -8.53 10.05 -9.34
CA THR A 102 -8.15 8.74 -8.81
C THR A 102 -6.65 8.68 -8.62
N VAL A 103 -6.20 8.29 -7.44
CA VAL A 103 -4.80 8.02 -7.10
C VAL A 103 -4.61 6.51 -6.97
N ASN A 104 -3.82 5.92 -7.86
CA ASN A 104 -3.51 4.50 -7.87
C ASN A 104 -2.05 4.27 -7.45
N PHE A 105 -1.80 3.30 -6.56
CA PHE A 105 -0.45 2.93 -6.14
C PHE A 105 -0.43 1.47 -5.67
N GLY A 106 0.51 0.69 -6.23
CA GLY A 106 0.49 -0.77 -6.06
C GLY A 106 -0.86 -1.35 -6.49
N ASN A 107 -1.52 -2.08 -5.59
CA ASN A 107 -2.87 -2.64 -5.82
C ASN A 107 -3.96 -1.84 -5.07
N LYS A 108 -3.74 -0.54 -4.84
CA LYS A 108 -4.66 0.30 -4.08
C LYS A 108 -5.10 1.49 -4.90
N THR A 109 -6.30 1.94 -4.58
CA THR A 109 -6.94 3.07 -5.20
C THR A 109 -7.57 3.94 -4.12
N VAL A 110 -7.32 5.23 -4.19
CA VAL A 110 -8.01 6.27 -3.42
C VAL A 110 -8.58 7.25 -4.42
N TYR A 111 -9.81 7.72 -4.23
CA TYR A 111 -10.44 8.62 -5.19
C TYR A 111 -11.16 9.77 -4.49
N PHE A 112 -11.22 10.89 -5.20
CA PHE A 112 -12.05 12.05 -4.91
C PHE A 112 -13.14 12.13 -5.98
N ASP A 113 -14.40 12.09 -5.55
CA ASP A 113 -15.59 12.25 -6.37
C ASP A 113 -16.63 13.04 -5.56
N PRO A 114 -16.76 14.35 -5.81
CA PRO A 114 -17.63 15.22 -5.01
C PRO A 114 -19.12 14.91 -5.22
N LEU A 115 -19.51 14.31 -6.35
CA LEU A 115 -20.91 13.96 -6.64
C LEU A 115 -21.23 12.51 -6.25
N GLY A 116 -20.39 11.56 -6.66
CA GLY A 116 -20.62 10.13 -6.57
C GLY A 116 -19.84 9.41 -5.47
N GLY A 117 -19.09 10.12 -4.63
CA GLY A 117 -18.38 9.52 -3.49
C GLY A 117 -19.32 8.92 -2.45
N ASN A 118 -18.90 7.88 -1.75
CA ASN A 118 -19.74 7.19 -0.74
C ASN A 118 -19.42 7.59 0.71
N SER A 119 -18.40 8.41 0.92
CA SER A 119 -17.90 8.77 2.25
C SER A 119 -17.31 10.17 2.27
N TYR A 120 -17.12 10.75 3.46
CA TYR A 120 -16.38 12.00 3.61
C TYR A 120 -15.02 11.95 2.91
N SER A 121 -14.30 10.83 3.06
CA SER A 121 -12.97 10.63 2.48
C SER A 121 -12.94 10.44 0.97
N SER A 122 -14.09 10.22 0.34
CA SER A 122 -14.21 10.19 -1.13
C SER A 122 -14.88 11.44 -1.69
N LYS A 123 -15.68 12.17 -0.89
CA LYS A 123 -16.37 13.40 -1.31
C LYS A 123 -15.57 14.68 -1.09
N THR A 124 -14.46 14.63 -0.33
CA THR A 124 -13.72 15.83 0.05
C THR A 124 -12.23 15.69 -0.22
N VAL A 125 -11.59 16.80 -0.60
CA VAL A 125 -10.13 16.87 -0.80
C VAL A 125 -9.41 16.61 0.52
N SER A 126 -9.85 17.22 1.63
CA SER A 126 -9.28 17.02 2.97
C SER A 126 -9.35 15.56 3.41
N GLY A 127 -10.47 14.89 3.13
CA GLY A 127 -10.66 13.48 3.44
C GLY A 127 -9.71 12.57 2.64
N VAL A 128 -9.52 12.82 1.34
CA VAL A 128 -8.52 12.09 0.53
C VAL A 128 -7.10 12.37 1.00
N VAL A 129 -6.73 13.62 1.26
CA VAL A 129 -5.41 13.98 1.78
C VAL A 129 -5.14 13.26 3.10
N SER A 130 -6.11 13.23 4.01
CA SER A 130 -6.00 12.52 5.29
C SER A 130 -5.79 11.01 5.11
N LEU A 131 -6.40 10.40 4.08
CA LEU A 131 -6.16 9.00 3.74
C LEU A 131 -4.75 8.76 3.21
N LEU A 132 -4.27 9.64 2.32
CA LEU A 132 -2.94 9.56 1.74
C LEU A 132 -1.85 9.76 2.80
N GLN A 133 -2.01 10.71 3.73
CA GLN A 133 -1.05 10.98 4.81
C GLN A 133 -0.83 9.79 5.76
N ARG A 134 -1.80 8.89 5.87
CA ARG A 134 -1.68 7.66 6.67
C ARG A 134 -0.96 6.53 5.93
N ARG A 135 -0.60 6.72 4.66
CA ARG A 135 0.09 5.71 3.84
C ARG A 135 1.58 5.78 4.09
N THR A 136 2.18 4.61 4.30
CA THR A 136 3.63 4.43 4.42
C THR A 136 4.24 3.74 3.20
N ASP A 137 3.41 3.37 2.22
CA ASP A 137 3.77 2.57 1.05
C ASP A 137 3.72 3.36 -0.27
N ILE A 138 3.66 4.69 -0.21
CA ILE A 138 3.68 5.56 -1.38
C ILE A 138 5.08 6.19 -1.52
N GLU A 139 5.66 6.07 -2.70
CA GLU A 139 6.89 6.79 -3.06
C GLU A 139 6.57 8.27 -3.27
N ASN A 140 7.39 9.17 -2.71
CA ASN A 140 7.22 10.62 -2.80
C ASN A 140 5.81 11.10 -2.38
N LEU A 141 5.37 10.69 -1.18
CA LEU A 141 4.03 10.97 -0.66
C LEU A 141 3.64 12.46 -0.73
N GLU A 142 4.56 13.36 -0.37
CA GLU A 142 4.31 14.81 -0.41
C GLU A 142 4.03 15.29 -1.85
N GLY A 143 4.86 14.88 -2.81
CA GLY A 143 4.67 15.18 -4.22
C GLY A 143 3.35 14.63 -4.78
N VAL A 144 2.95 13.42 -4.34
CA VAL A 144 1.67 12.82 -4.71
C VAL A 144 0.49 13.62 -4.13
N ILE A 145 0.56 14.04 -2.87
CA ILE A 145 -0.47 14.88 -2.24
C ILE A 145 -0.62 16.22 -2.97
N ASN A 146 0.48 16.88 -3.31
CA ASN A 146 0.46 18.16 -4.03
C ASN A 146 -0.10 18.01 -5.45
N SER A 147 0.28 16.93 -6.14
CA SER A 147 -0.25 16.61 -7.48
C SER A 147 -1.76 16.32 -7.43
N PHE A 148 -2.20 15.57 -6.40
CA PHE A 148 -3.62 15.30 -6.16
C PHE A 148 -4.41 16.59 -5.90
N LYS A 149 -3.94 17.45 -4.99
CA LYS A 149 -4.60 18.75 -4.70
C LYS A 149 -4.75 19.60 -5.96
N SER A 150 -3.69 19.66 -6.78
CA SER A 150 -3.69 20.39 -8.05
C SER A 150 -4.71 19.81 -9.04
N ALA A 151 -4.80 18.48 -9.16
CA ALA A 151 -5.80 17.82 -10.00
C ALA A 151 -7.23 18.05 -9.49
N ALA A 152 -7.45 17.97 -8.18
CA ALA A 152 -8.75 18.22 -7.56
C ALA A 152 -9.21 19.67 -7.75
N ALA A 153 -8.31 20.64 -7.62
CA ALA A 153 -8.63 22.05 -7.88
C ALA A 153 -9.04 22.28 -9.34
N ARG A 154 -8.33 21.67 -10.31
CA ARG A 154 -8.72 21.72 -11.73
C ARG A 154 -10.07 21.05 -11.98
N LEU A 155 -10.33 19.90 -11.36
CA LEU A 155 -11.59 19.19 -11.46
C LEU A 155 -12.76 20.04 -10.96
N LEU A 156 -12.60 20.70 -9.81
CA LEU A 156 -13.64 21.55 -9.24
C LEU A 156 -13.91 22.80 -10.08
N ARG A 157 -12.87 23.44 -10.63
CA ARG A 157 -13.07 24.54 -11.59
C ARG A 157 -13.89 24.07 -12.79
N ARG A 158 -13.55 22.93 -13.37
CA ARG A 158 -14.31 22.36 -14.48
C ARG A 158 -15.76 22.06 -14.09
N MET A 159 -15.98 21.51 -12.90
CA MET A 159 -17.33 21.24 -12.38
C MET A 159 -18.14 22.53 -12.21
N ALA A 160 -17.52 23.62 -11.77
CA ALA A 160 -18.16 24.94 -11.69
C ALA A 160 -18.49 25.50 -13.08
N ASP A 161 -17.56 25.38 -14.05
CA ASP A 161 -17.77 25.80 -15.44
C ASP A 161 -18.92 25.03 -16.10
N ASP A 162 -19.09 23.75 -15.74
CA ASP A 162 -20.20 22.90 -16.18
C ASP A 162 -21.52 23.19 -15.41
N GLY A 163 -21.55 24.22 -14.56
CA GLY A 163 -22.75 24.74 -13.89
C GLY A 163 -23.10 24.11 -12.54
N PHE A 164 -22.22 23.28 -11.97
CA PHE A 164 -22.47 22.63 -10.68
C PHE A 164 -21.92 23.44 -9.52
N SER A 165 -22.66 23.47 -8.40
CA SER A 165 -22.15 24.06 -7.15
C SER A 165 -20.98 23.23 -6.63
N THR A 166 -19.81 23.85 -6.52
CA THR A 166 -18.64 23.23 -5.90
C THR A 166 -18.68 23.45 -4.39
N PRO A 167 -18.46 22.43 -3.56
CA PRO A 167 -18.33 22.64 -2.13
C PRO A 167 -17.12 23.55 -1.84
N THR A 168 -17.30 24.55 -0.97
CA THR A 168 -16.19 25.38 -0.48
C THR A 168 -15.23 24.49 0.32
N ILE A 169 -13.96 24.45 -0.06
CA ILE A 169 -12.96 23.60 0.59
C ILE A 169 -12.01 24.48 1.42
N PRO A 170 -12.05 24.40 2.76
CA PRO A 170 -11.02 25.02 3.60
C PRO A 170 -9.66 24.38 3.34
N GLY A 171 -8.62 25.18 3.11
CA GLY A 171 -7.23 24.71 3.00
C GLY A 171 -6.75 24.32 1.59
N LEU A 172 -7.45 24.80 0.56
CA LEU A 172 -6.83 25.12 -0.73
C LEU A 172 -6.30 26.55 -0.70
#